data_AF-A0A8D2KLE0-F1
#
_entry.id   AF-A0A8D2KLE0-F1
#
_cell.length_a   1.000
_cell.length_b   1.000
_cell.length_c   1.000
_cell.angle_alpha   90.00
_cell.angle_beta   90.00
_cell.angle_gamma   90.00
#
_symmetry.space_group_name_H-M   'P 1'
#
loop_
_entity.id
_entity.type
_entity.pdbx_description
1 polymer ?
#
loop_
_entity_poly.entity_id
_entity_poly.type
_entity_poly.pdbx_seq_one_letter_code
_entity_poly.pdbx_strand_id
1 'polypeptide(L)'
;MGALGRLLLGLQLCALARAAYKFWVPNTGFDTATNWNQNRTPCAGGAVQFPADKMVSVLVQESHTVSDMLLPLDGELVLASGAGFSAAAPGSDPDCGSDPPALFRNPDRFSWVDPRLWRSEEARGFFSVDAERVPCSHDDVVFPPDGSFRVGLGLGADPVRVRSISALGQTFTRDEDLAAFLASRSGRLHFHGPGALSLGSEACADPSGCVCGTAEALPWVCAALLQPLGGRCPQASCHDALRPEGQCCDLCGAIVSLTHSSAFDLQRYRARLLDAFLSLPQYQGLQVAVSRVPRWSRLQEADTEIQVVLADTGPETGGAGRLARALVADVAEHGEALGVLSAALRESGAPVGGDSAAEQNAPGSRAGLAGGVVAAVLLVLLALLGIVLLRRTGRLRWRRQEEADPAPAGTPSGFSNPVFFVATSEEPPPVRPCSPALKLDSSTSHSYFDNPLFAAEAEA
;
A
#
# COMPACT_ATOMS: atom_id res chain seq x y z
N MET A 1 -40.71 -28.80 11.10
CA MET A 1 -39.29 -28.37 11.19
C MET A 1 -38.91 -28.26 12.66
N GLY A 2 -37.91 -29.02 13.11
CA GLY A 2 -37.49 -29.03 14.52
C GLY A 2 -36.73 -27.77 14.93
N ALA A 3 -36.54 -27.57 16.24
CA ALA A 3 -35.80 -26.42 16.79
C ALA A 3 -34.39 -26.27 16.19
N LEU A 4 -33.70 -27.40 15.93
CA LEU A 4 -32.38 -27.41 15.27
C LEU A 4 -32.42 -26.78 13.86
N GLY A 5 -33.49 -27.03 13.09
CA GLY A 5 -33.67 -26.46 11.76
C GLY A 5 -33.95 -24.95 11.80
N ARG A 6 -34.61 -24.46 12.86
CA ARG A 6 -34.76 -23.01 13.10
C ARG A 6 -33.47 -22.36 13.58
N LEU A 7 -32.65 -23.07 14.37
CA LEU A 7 -31.34 -22.60 14.81
C LEU A 7 -30.36 -22.48 13.62
N LEU A 8 -30.35 -23.47 12.72
CA LEU A 8 -29.56 -23.46 11.49
C LEU A 8 -30.03 -22.37 10.52
N LEU A 9 -31.34 -22.16 10.38
CA LEU A 9 -31.85 -21.02 9.59
C LEU A 9 -31.47 -19.67 10.20
N GLY A 10 -31.52 -19.54 11.53
CA GLY A 10 -31.10 -18.34 12.26
C GLY A 10 -29.60 -18.05 12.12
N LEU A 11 -28.76 -19.09 12.17
CA LEU A 11 -27.32 -18.97 11.94
C LEU A 11 -26.97 -18.66 10.48
N GLN A 12 -27.73 -19.17 9.51
CA GLN A 12 -27.58 -18.77 8.10
C GLN A 12 -28.09 -17.34 7.82
N LEU A 13 -29.11 -16.87 8.54
CA LEU A 13 -29.59 -15.49 8.44
C LEU A 13 -28.60 -14.46 9.03
N CYS A 14 -27.72 -14.86 9.95
CA CYS A 14 -26.61 -14.03 10.43
C CYS A 14 -25.41 -13.96 9.47
N ALA A 15 -25.43 -14.67 8.33
CA ALA A 15 -24.35 -14.66 7.35
C ALA A 15 -24.56 -13.66 6.20
N LEU A 16 -25.68 -12.94 6.17
CA LEU A 16 -26.05 -12.02 5.09
C LEU A 16 -25.98 -10.56 5.59
N ALA A 17 -25.27 -9.71 4.84
CA ALA A 17 -24.97 -8.31 5.18
C ALA A 17 -24.12 -8.11 6.46
N ARG A 18 -22.93 -8.73 6.50
CA ARG A 18 -21.83 -8.23 7.33
C ARG A 18 -21.33 -6.93 6.70
N ALA A 19 -21.75 -5.78 7.23
CA ALA A 19 -21.08 -4.52 6.92
C ALA A 19 -19.66 -4.55 7.51
N ALA A 20 -18.72 -3.87 6.86
CA ALA A 20 -17.36 -3.75 7.38
C ALA A 20 -17.34 -2.71 8.50
N TYR A 21 -16.75 -3.08 9.64
CA TYR A 21 -16.55 -2.15 10.74
C TYR A 21 -15.25 -1.37 10.56
N LYS A 22 -15.32 -0.06 10.77
CA LYS A 22 -14.19 0.87 10.69
C LYS A 22 -13.95 1.49 12.06
N PHE A 23 -12.93 0.98 12.74
CA PHE A 23 -12.54 1.43 14.07
C PHE A 23 -11.57 2.59 13.98
N TRP A 24 -11.90 3.68 14.66
CA TRP A 24 -10.99 4.79 14.87
C TRP A 24 -9.84 4.36 15.80
N VAL A 25 -8.60 4.67 15.42
CA VAL A 25 -7.38 4.20 16.11
C VAL A 25 -6.84 5.21 17.13
N PRO A 26 -6.63 6.50 16.82
CA PRO A 26 -6.01 7.43 17.77
C PRO A 26 -7.02 7.92 18.82
N ASN A 27 -6.51 8.37 19.95
CA ASN A 27 -7.32 8.89 21.06
C ASN A 27 -6.84 10.29 21.49
N THR A 28 -7.54 10.91 22.44
CA THR A 28 -7.11 12.14 23.15
C THR A 28 -6.91 11.91 24.65
N GLY A 29 -6.62 10.67 25.05
CA GLY A 29 -6.43 10.30 26.46
C GLY A 29 -5.18 10.92 27.08
N PHE A 30 -5.27 11.25 28.37
CA PHE A 30 -4.21 11.85 29.18
C PHE A 30 -3.02 10.89 29.35
N ASP A 31 -3.31 9.62 29.60
CA ASP A 31 -2.33 8.56 29.88
C ASP A 31 -1.56 8.10 28.62
N THR A 32 -1.98 8.55 27.44
CA THR A 32 -1.37 8.16 26.15
C THR A 32 -0.18 9.06 25.81
N ALA A 33 1.04 8.54 25.93
CA ALA A 33 2.29 9.26 25.68
C ALA A 33 2.36 9.99 24.32
N THR A 34 1.80 9.41 23.25
CA THR A 34 1.78 10.02 21.91
C THR A 34 0.84 11.23 21.76
N ASN A 35 0.08 11.58 22.80
CA ASN A 35 -0.67 12.84 22.89
C ASN A 35 0.14 13.99 23.48
N TRP A 36 1.33 13.74 24.01
CA TRP A 36 2.21 14.75 24.59
C TRP A 36 3.41 15.05 23.67
N ASN A 37 3.91 16.27 23.73
CA ASN A 37 5.14 16.62 23.03
C ASN A 37 6.29 15.70 23.47
N GLN A 38 7.22 15.41 22.55
CA GLN A 38 8.32 14.45 22.75
C GLN A 38 7.90 13.00 23.08
N ASN A 39 6.61 12.65 23.01
CA ASN A 39 6.06 11.34 23.40
C ASN A 39 6.30 10.99 24.88
N ARG A 40 6.25 11.98 25.79
CA ARG A 40 6.43 11.79 27.23
C ARG A 40 5.20 12.30 27.98
N THR A 41 4.55 11.43 28.75
CA THR A 41 3.46 11.80 29.66
C THR A 41 3.95 12.73 30.79
N PRO A 42 3.07 13.49 31.45
CA PRO A 42 3.46 14.32 32.58
C PRO A 42 4.07 13.49 33.71
N CYS A 43 5.26 13.87 34.18
CA CYS A 43 5.89 13.25 35.34
C CYS A 43 5.22 13.71 36.66
N ALA A 44 5.41 12.93 37.72
CA ALA A 44 4.75 13.18 39.01
C ALA A 44 5.25 14.48 39.66
N GLY A 45 4.34 15.43 39.88
CA GLY A 45 4.66 16.77 40.37
C GLY A 45 5.02 17.77 39.27
N GLY A 46 5.02 17.36 38.00
CA GLY A 46 5.26 18.24 36.86
C GLY A 46 4.12 19.23 36.62
N ALA A 47 4.42 20.27 35.85
CA ALA A 47 3.42 21.21 35.32
C ALA A 47 2.81 20.66 34.02
N VAL A 48 1.52 20.90 33.81
CA VAL A 48 0.75 20.41 32.65
C VAL A 48 0.15 21.59 31.90
N GLN A 49 0.25 21.58 30.56
CA GLN A 49 -0.34 22.64 29.74
C GLN A 49 -1.06 22.11 28.51
N PHE A 50 -2.36 22.38 28.45
CA PHE A 50 -3.17 22.24 27.25
C PHE A 50 -3.14 23.55 26.44
N PRO A 51 -3.16 23.48 25.09
CA PRO A 51 -3.33 24.67 24.26
C PRO A 51 -4.68 25.35 24.52
N ALA A 52 -4.66 26.63 24.91
CA ALA A 52 -5.84 27.36 25.34
C ALA A 52 -6.92 27.51 24.24
N ASP A 53 -6.50 27.62 22.98
CA ASP A 53 -7.36 27.78 21.79
C ASP A 53 -7.99 26.47 21.28
N LYS A 54 -7.69 25.33 21.93
CA LYS A 54 -8.08 24.00 21.43
C LYS A 54 -9.26 23.41 22.19
N MET A 55 -10.30 23.09 21.44
CA MET A 55 -11.48 22.41 21.93
C MET A 55 -11.23 20.90 21.97
N VAL A 56 -11.30 20.26 23.14
CA VAL A 56 -10.97 18.84 23.29
C VAL A 56 -11.63 18.21 24.52
N SER A 57 -12.10 16.96 24.37
CA SER A 57 -12.43 16.06 25.48
C SER A 57 -11.26 15.12 25.72
N VAL A 58 -10.81 15.01 26.97
CA VAL A 58 -9.62 14.24 27.38
C VAL A 58 -10.03 13.22 28.43
N LEU A 59 -9.94 11.93 28.12
CA LEU A 59 -10.13 10.86 29.09
C LEU A 59 -8.90 10.76 29.99
N VAL A 60 -9.12 10.77 31.30
CA VAL A 60 -8.11 10.49 32.32
C VAL A 60 -8.48 9.15 32.96
N GLN A 61 -7.52 8.23 33.04
CA GLN A 61 -7.73 6.89 33.60
C GLN A 61 -6.95 6.68 34.89
N GLU A 62 -5.78 7.31 35.04
CA GLU A 62 -4.91 7.16 36.21
C GLU A 62 -4.96 8.35 37.18
N SER A 63 -4.35 8.17 38.35
CA SER A 63 -4.20 9.22 39.36
C SER A 63 -2.86 9.92 39.21
N HIS A 64 -2.87 11.22 38.94
CA HIS A 64 -1.68 12.03 38.73
C HIS A 64 -1.44 13.02 39.88
N THR A 65 -0.17 13.30 40.11
CA THR A 65 0.28 14.40 40.97
C THR A 65 0.78 15.52 40.07
N VAL A 66 0.29 16.75 40.25
CA VAL A 66 0.64 17.91 39.42
C VAL A 66 0.99 19.13 40.28
N SER A 67 1.92 19.95 39.82
CA SER A 67 2.25 21.23 40.48
C SER A 67 1.40 22.38 39.93
N ASP A 68 1.21 22.42 38.62
CA ASP A 68 0.35 23.37 37.90
C ASP A 68 -0.39 22.67 36.75
N MET A 69 -1.58 23.14 36.39
CA MET A 69 -2.31 22.65 35.22
C MET A 69 -3.09 23.77 34.52
N LEU A 70 -2.64 24.13 33.33
CA LEU A 70 -3.35 25.05 32.44
C LEU A 70 -4.32 24.26 31.55
N LEU A 71 -5.61 24.43 31.80
CA LEU A 71 -6.71 23.79 31.07
C LEU A 71 -7.03 24.52 29.74
N PRO A 72 -7.61 23.83 28.74
CA PRO A 72 -8.15 24.48 27.54
C PRO A 72 -9.35 25.36 27.90
N LEU A 73 -9.58 26.45 27.17
CA LEU A 73 -10.71 27.35 27.42
C LEU A 73 -12.07 26.67 27.17
N ASP A 74 -12.13 25.83 26.14
CA ASP A 74 -13.32 25.11 25.69
C ASP A 74 -13.10 23.59 25.67
N GLY A 75 -12.84 22.98 26.83
CA GLY A 75 -12.61 21.54 26.91
C GLY A 75 -13.28 20.84 28.09
N GLU A 76 -12.95 19.57 28.28
CA GLU A 76 -13.32 18.78 29.45
C GLU A 76 -12.29 17.67 29.71
N LEU A 77 -12.05 17.37 30.99
CA LEU A 77 -11.31 16.20 31.43
C LEU A 77 -12.33 15.21 32.02
N VAL A 78 -12.49 14.07 31.37
CA VAL A 78 -13.41 13.00 31.79
C VAL A 78 -12.65 12.08 32.74
N LEU A 79 -13.02 12.09 34.02
CA LEU A 79 -12.39 11.25 35.04
C LEU A 79 -13.04 9.87 35.05
N ALA A 80 -12.30 8.84 34.59
CA ALA A 80 -12.74 7.45 34.70
C ALA A 80 -12.59 6.90 36.13
N SER A 81 -13.05 5.67 36.36
CA SER A 81 -12.83 4.98 37.64
C SER A 81 -11.34 4.71 37.86
N GLY A 82 -10.75 5.34 38.88
CA GLY A 82 -9.31 5.31 39.18
C GLY A 82 -8.59 6.62 38.87
N ALA A 83 -9.24 7.52 38.11
CA ALA A 83 -8.67 8.80 37.75
C ALA A 83 -8.71 9.82 38.90
N GLY A 84 -7.70 10.67 38.96
CA GLY A 84 -7.64 11.73 39.96
C GLY A 84 -6.47 12.69 39.76
N PHE A 85 -6.58 13.88 40.35
CA PHE A 85 -5.49 14.86 40.40
C PHE A 85 -5.22 15.25 41.85
N SER A 86 -3.94 15.23 42.22
CA SER A 86 -3.46 15.66 43.54
C SER A 86 -2.36 16.71 43.40
N ALA A 87 -2.22 17.58 44.40
CA ALA A 87 -1.19 18.61 44.39
C ALA A 87 0.19 18.01 44.72
N ALA A 88 1.22 18.48 44.02
CA ALA A 88 2.62 18.13 44.29
C ALA A 88 3.00 18.43 45.75
N ALA A 89 3.54 17.43 46.45
CA ALA A 89 4.12 17.62 47.76
C ALA A 89 5.54 18.21 47.61
N PRO A 90 5.99 19.12 48.50
CA PRO A 90 7.35 19.61 48.45
C PRO A 90 8.35 18.44 48.63
N GLY A 91 9.12 18.15 47.56
CA GLY A 91 10.04 17.02 47.50
C GLY A 91 9.53 15.77 46.76
N SER A 92 8.34 15.80 46.12
CA SER A 92 7.97 14.78 45.14
C SER A 92 8.80 14.93 43.86
N ASP A 93 9.55 13.89 43.50
CA ASP A 93 10.41 13.77 42.31
C ASP A 93 11.28 15.02 41.99
N PRO A 94 12.52 15.09 42.51
CA PRO A 94 13.39 16.25 42.29
C PRO A 94 13.81 16.43 40.83
N ASP A 95 13.74 15.38 39.99
CA ASP A 95 14.13 15.46 38.59
C ASP A 95 12.99 16.12 37.77
N CYS A 96 11.73 15.77 38.07
CA CYS A 96 10.55 16.33 37.39
C CYS A 96 10.32 17.83 37.67
N GLY A 97 10.67 18.32 38.86
CA GLY A 97 10.40 19.70 39.29
C GLY A 97 11.17 20.80 38.54
N SER A 98 12.12 20.44 37.67
CA SER A 98 12.92 21.39 36.87
C SER A 98 12.64 21.33 35.36
N ASP A 99 11.83 20.37 34.92
CA ASP A 99 11.47 20.18 33.51
C ASP A 99 10.50 21.28 33.01
N PRO A 100 10.50 21.60 31.71
CA PRO A 100 9.44 22.41 31.11
C PRO A 100 8.08 21.70 31.23
N PRO A 101 6.96 22.45 31.26
CA PRO A 101 5.63 21.86 31.39
C PRO A 101 5.35 20.84 30.28
N ALA A 102 4.69 19.73 30.66
CA ALA A 102 4.23 18.74 29.71
C ALA A 102 3.15 19.38 28.81
N LEU A 103 3.50 19.56 27.53
CA LEU A 103 2.65 20.21 26.54
C LEU A 103 1.80 19.18 25.80
N PHE A 104 0.47 19.31 25.89
CA PHE A 104 -0.45 18.48 25.11
C PHE A 104 -0.35 18.85 23.63
N ARG A 105 -0.20 17.86 22.74
CA ARG A 105 -0.13 18.07 21.28
C ARG A 105 -1.45 18.62 20.77
N ASN A 106 -1.38 19.35 19.65
CA ASN A 106 -2.57 19.81 18.93
C ASN A 106 -3.55 18.63 18.70
N PRO A 107 -4.78 18.66 19.26
CA PRO A 107 -5.75 17.59 19.12
C PRO A 107 -6.49 17.67 17.77
N ASP A 108 -6.40 18.78 17.04
CA ASP A 108 -6.93 18.93 15.67
C ASP A 108 -6.10 18.16 14.62
N ARG A 109 -5.01 17.49 15.01
CA ARG A 109 -4.04 16.86 14.08
C ARG A 109 -4.56 15.61 13.35
N PHE A 110 -5.69 15.06 13.78
CA PHE A 110 -6.21 13.80 13.25
C PHE A 110 -7.26 14.04 12.17
N SER A 111 -7.02 13.50 10.97
CA SER A 111 -7.90 13.66 9.81
C SER A 111 -8.74 12.42 9.56
N TRP A 112 -10.03 12.59 9.28
CA TRP A 112 -10.92 11.51 8.85
C TRP A 112 -10.39 10.78 7.61
N VAL A 113 -9.76 11.50 6.68
CA VAL A 113 -9.29 10.93 5.41
C VAL A 113 -7.88 10.32 5.49
N ASP A 114 -7.27 10.18 6.67
CA ASP A 114 -5.95 9.51 6.79
C ASP A 114 -6.11 7.98 6.93
N PRO A 115 -5.64 7.16 5.95
CA PRO A 115 -5.70 5.70 5.97
C PRO A 115 -5.05 5.00 7.18
N ARG A 116 -4.23 5.72 7.94
CA ARG A 116 -3.46 5.17 9.07
C ARG A 116 -4.19 5.32 10.41
N LEU A 117 -5.24 6.15 10.46
CA LEU A 117 -6.02 6.41 11.67
C LEU A 117 -7.26 5.50 11.78
N TRP A 118 -7.43 4.59 10.82
CA TRP A 118 -8.52 3.62 10.74
C TRP A 118 -8.00 2.19 10.74
N ARG A 119 -8.76 1.30 11.38
CA ARG A 119 -8.54 -0.14 11.40
C ARG A 119 -9.83 -0.86 10.98
N SER A 120 -9.73 -1.80 10.05
CA SER A 120 -10.78 -2.79 9.75
C SER A 120 -10.37 -4.17 10.28
N GLU A 121 -11.36 -5.02 10.55
CA GLU A 121 -11.11 -6.46 10.72
C GLU A 121 -10.84 -7.08 9.35
N GLU A 122 -9.59 -7.45 9.11
CA GLU A 122 -9.15 -8.07 7.85
C GLU A 122 -8.42 -9.38 8.15
N ALA A 123 -8.63 -10.40 7.31
CA ALA A 123 -8.02 -11.71 7.53
C ALA A 123 -6.54 -11.72 7.10
N ARG A 124 -5.72 -12.56 7.75
CA ARG A 124 -4.29 -12.68 7.41
C ARG A 124 -4.11 -13.06 5.94
N GLY A 125 -3.25 -12.32 5.24
CA GLY A 125 -3.04 -12.44 3.78
C GLY A 125 -3.88 -11.48 2.95
N PHE A 126 -4.85 -10.77 3.54
CA PHE A 126 -5.54 -9.66 2.87
C PHE A 126 -5.05 -8.28 3.34
N PHE A 127 -5.21 -7.29 2.47
CA PHE A 127 -5.10 -5.86 2.74
C PHE A 127 -6.20 -5.10 1.98
N SER A 128 -6.32 -3.80 2.23
CA SER A 128 -7.21 -2.89 1.49
C SER A 128 -6.38 -1.80 0.82
N VAL A 129 -6.77 -1.39 -0.39
CA VAL A 129 -6.14 -0.24 -1.07
C VAL A 129 -6.39 1.06 -0.29
N ASP A 130 -5.57 2.10 -0.51
CA ASP A 130 -5.59 3.31 0.31
C ASP A 130 -6.98 3.99 0.44
N ALA A 131 -7.75 4.04 -0.64
CA ALA A 131 -9.13 4.55 -0.68
C ALA A 131 -10.14 3.75 0.16
N GLU A 132 -9.86 2.47 0.39
CA GLU A 132 -10.71 1.52 1.11
C GLU A 132 -10.26 1.30 2.55
N ARG A 133 -9.15 1.90 2.96
CA ARG A 133 -8.68 1.89 4.36
C ARG A 133 -9.46 2.86 5.23
N VAL A 134 -9.76 4.05 4.71
CA VAL A 134 -10.75 4.99 5.28
C VAL A 134 -12.18 4.43 5.17
N PRO A 135 -13.17 4.98 5.90
CA PRO A 135 -14.54 4.47 5.85
C PRO A 135 -15.23 4.62 4.50
N CYS A 136 -15.84 3.53 4.02
CA CYS A 136 -16.66 3.47 2.81
C CYS A 136 -18.13 3.81 3.08
N SER A 137 -18.89 4.06 2.01
CA SER A 137 -20.32 4.44 2.05
C SER A 137 -21.24 3.43 2.74
N HIS A 138 -20.84 2.16 2.84
CA HIS A 138 -21.60 1.07 3.45
C HIS A 138 -21.03 0.59 4.79
N ASP A 139 -19.99 1.25 5.30
CA ASP A 139 -19.29 0.83 6.52
C ASP A 139 -19.97 1.35 7.79
N ASP A 140 -19.86 0.57 8.86
CA ASP A 140 -20.26 0.96 10.20
C ASP A 140 -19.04 1.52 10.96
N VAL A 141 -19.02 2.84 11.17
CA VAL A 141 -17.92 3.55 11.83
C VAL A 141 -18.04 3.40 13.34
N VAL A 142 -16.93 3.10 14.03
CA VAL A 142 -16.90 2.93 15.48
C VAL A 142 -15.78 3.77 16.08
N PHE A 143 -16.15 4.73 16.90
CA PHE A 143 -15.28 5.39 17.86
C PHE A 143 -15.34 4.61 19.18
N PRO A 144 -14.23 4.00 19.64
CA PRO A 144 -14.25 3.15 20.84
C PRO A 144 -14.75 3.90 22.08
N PRO A 145 -15.70 3.33 22.86
CA PRO A 145 -16.32 4.02 24.00
C PRO A 145 -15.41 4.10 25.24
N ASP A 146 -14.32 3.33 25.24
CA ASP A 146 -13.27 3.27 26.24
C ASP A 146 -12.18 4.35 26.05
N GLY A 147 -12.30 5.22 25.04
CA GLY A 147 -11.38 6.33 24.78
C GLY A 147 -12.10 7.65 24.49
N SER A 148 -11.47 8.77 24.84
CA SER A 148 -11.81 10.07 24.24
C SER A 148 -11.14 10.20 22.86
N PHE A 149 -11.73 10.97 21.95
CA PHE A 149 -11.19 11.15 20.61
C PHE A 149 -11.45 12.56 20.07
N ARG A 150 -10.71 12.92 19.01
CA ARG A 150 -11.02 14.08 18.19
C ARG A 150 -10.65 13.80 16.73
N VAL A 151 -11.55 14.13 15.80
CA VAL A 151 -11.39 13.90 14.36
C VAL A 151 -11.79 15.13 13.56
N GLY A 152 -11.00 15.46 12.53
CA GLY A 152 -11.27 16.53 11.58
C GLY A 152 -11.85 15.98 10.28
N LEU A 153 -13.00 16.51 9.86
CA LEU A 153 -13.72 16.09 8.65
C LEU A 153 -13.13 16.64 7.33
N GLY A 154 -12.00 17.36 7.41
CA GLY A 154 -11.25 17.84 6.25
C GLY A 154 -11.92 18.99 5.48
N LEU A 155 -11.41 19.23 4.26
CA LEU A 155 -11.86 20.26 3.31
C LEU A 155 -12.52 19.61 2.08
N GLY A 156 -13.52 18.75 2.31
CA GLY A 156 -14.35 18.17 1.25
C GLY A 156 -15.51 19.11 0.88
N ALA A 157 -15.79 19.26 -0.42
CA ALA A 157 -17.03 19.89 -0.88
C ALA A 157 -18.24 18.95 -0.67
N ASP A 158 -18.01 17.65 -0.85
CA ASP A 158 -19.01 16.60 -0.72
C ASP A 158 -19.01 16.00 0.70
N PRO A 159 -20.20 15.68 1.24
CA PRO A 159 -20.31 15.10 2.57
C PRO A 159 -19.71 13.69 2.58
N VAL A 160 -18.88 13.39 3.57
CA VAL A 160 -18.51 12.01 3.90
C VAL A 160 -19.81 11.23 4.15
N ARG A 161 -19.93 10.06 3.52
CA ARG A 161 -21.07 9.16 3.69
C ARG A 161 -20.61 7.82 4.22
N VAL A 162 -21.28 7.31 5.24
CA VAL A 162 -21.08 5.99 5.85
C VAL A 162 -22.43 5.41 6.27
N ARG A 163 -22.53 4.11 6.58
CA ARG A 163 -23.83 3.50 6.94
C ARG A 163 -24.31 3.92 8.33
N SER A 164 -23.44 3.83 9.32
CA SER A 164 -23.73 4.27 10.69
C SER A 164 -22.48 4.78 11.39
N ILE A 165 -22.68 5.52 12.48
CA ILE A 165 -21.59 5.99 13.34
C ILE A 165 -21.94 5.61 14.78
N SER A 166 -21.08 4.85 15.43
CA SER A 166 -21.14 4.60 16.87
C SER A 166 -20.10 5.45 17.59
N ALA A 167 -20.53 6.32 18.50
CA ALA A 167 -19.69 7.20 19.29
C ALA A 167 -20.33 7.47 20.67
N LEU A 168 -19.52 7.56 21.73
CA LEU A 168 -19.96 7.90 23.09
C LEU A 168 -21.12 7.01 23.62
N GLY A 169 -21.12 5.74 23.25
CA GLY A 169 -22.17 4.77 23.64
C GLY A 169 -23.50 4.92 22.88
N GLN A 170 -23.57 5.79 21.86
CA GLN A 170 -24.73 5.96 20.98
C GLN A 170 -24.40 5.50 19.56
N THR A 171 -25.39 4.99 18.83
CA THR A 171 -25.27 4.62 17.42
C THR A 171 -26.24 5.44 16.58
N PHE A 172 -25.71 6.24 15.67
CA PHE A 172 -26.44 7.10 14.75
C PHE A 172 -26.69 6.37 13.44
N THR A 173 -27.96 6.23 13.06
CA THR A 173 -28.43 5.63 11.80
C THR A 173 -29.34 6.55 10.99
N ARG A 174 -29.55 7.80 11.45
CA ARG A 174 -30.37 8.83 10.81
C ARG A 174 -29.63 10.17 10.84
N ASP A 175 -29.61 10.88 9.70
CA ASP A 175 -28.95 12.19 9.58
C ASP A 175 -29.46 13.23 10.59
N GLU A 176 -30.75 13.19 10.92
CA GLU A 176 -31.39 14.10 11.88
C GLU A 176 -30.81 13.99 13.29
N ASP A 177 -30.57 12.76 13.77
CA ASP A 177 -29.96 12.51 15.08
C ASP A 177 -28.47 12.88 15.07
N LEU A 178 -27.77 12.52 13.99
CA LEU A 178 -26.35 12.82 13.82
C LEU A 178 -26.10 14.33 13.77
N ALA A 179 -26.88 15.08 12.99
CA ALA A 179 -26.75 16.52 12.86
C ALA A 179 -27.02 17.23 14.19
N ALA A 180 -28.03 16.79 14.96
CA ALA A 180 -28.30 17.30 16.30
C ALA A 180 -27.13 17.01 17.27
N PHE A 181 -26.54 15.81 17.20
CA PHE A 181 -25.36 15.46 17.98
C PHE A 181 -24.12 16.29 17.61
N LEU A 182 -23.78 16.39 16.32
CA LEU A 182 -22.63 17.15 15.82
C LEU A 182 -22.72 18.64 16.17
N ALA A 183 -23.93 19.21 16.14
CA ALA A 183 -24.18 20.59 16.57
C ALA A 183 -24.05 20.81 18.09
N SER A 184 -24.18 19.76 18.91
CA SER A 184 -24.09 19.85 20.37
C SER A 184 -22.67 20.17 20.87
N ARG A 185 -22.52 20.58 22.14
CA ARG A 185 -21.18 20.77 22.75
C ARG A 185 -20.35 19.48 22.69
N SER A 186 -20.97 18.33 22.96
CA SER A 186 -20.30 17.03 22.93
C SER A 186 -19.82 16.68 21.52
N GLY A 187 -20.66 16.89 20.50
CA GLY A 187 -20.27 16.73 19.10
C GLY A 187 -19.05 17.58 18.73
N ARG A 188 -19.07 18.89 19.02
CA ARG A 188 -17.97 19.82 18.67
C ARG A 188 -16.64 19.56 19.41
N LEU A 189 -16.67 18.89 20.57
CA LEU A 189 -15.45 18.44 21.26
C LEU A 189 -14.74 17.32 20.49
N HIS A 190 -15.51 16.47 19.82
CA HIS A 190 -15.04 15.25 19.16
C HIS A 190 -14.91 15.38 17.64
N PHE A 191 -15.73 16.21 16.99
CA PHE A 191 -15.78 16.41 15.55
C PHE A 191 -15.54 17.88 15.22
N HIS A 192 -14.70 18.16 14.21
CA HIS A 192 -14.39 19.52 13.79
C HIS A 192 -14.02 19.60 12.30
N GLY A 193 -13.77 20.81 11.82
CA GLY A 193 -13.49 21.11 10.41
C GLY A 193 -14.76 21.46 9.62
N PRO A 194 -14.60 21.97 8.39
CA PRO A 194 -15.72 22.42 7.56
C PRO A 194 -16.40 21.29 6.74
N GLY A 195 -15.79 20.12 6.63
CA GLY A 195 -16.38 18.96 5.96
C GLY A 195 -17.68 18.50 6.63
N ALA A 196 -18.62 18.01 5.82
CA ALA A 196 -19.90 17.47 6.28
C ALA A 196 -19.83 15.94 6.42
N LEU A 197 -20.71 15.39 7.27
CA LEU A 197 -20.85 13.95 7.53
C LEU A 197 -22.32 13.57 7.43
N SER A 198 -22.61 12.49 6.72
CA SER A 198 -23.96 12.02 6.38
C SER A 198 -24.07 10.49 6.47
N LEU A 199 -25.29 9.99 6.64
CA LEU A 199 -25.58 8.58 6.80
C LEU A 199 -26.29 7.99 5.56
N GLY A 200 -25.79 6.85 5.09
CA GLY A 200 -26.41 6.04 4.05
C GLY A 200 -27.38 5.04 4.67
N SER A 201 -28.60 4.96 4.15
CA SER A 201 -29.67 4.11 4.70
C SER A 201 -29.49 2.60 4.46
N GLU A 202 -28.57 2.19 3.59
CA GLU A 202 -28.50 0.80 3.08
C GLU A 202 -27.12 0.17 3.21
N ALA A 203 -27.11 -1.04 3.78
CA ALA A 203 -25.96 -1.94 3.74
C ALA A 203 -25.72 -2.43 2.31
N CYS A 204 -24.49 -2.85 2.01
CA CYS A 204 -24.23 -3.53 0.74
C CYS A 204 -25.00 -4.87 0.68
N ALA A 205 -26.02 -4.92 -0.17
CA ALA A 205 -26.88 -6.10 -0.37
C ALA A 205 -26.49 -6.93 -1.62
N ASP A 206 -25.61 -6.41 -2.47
CA ASP A 206 -25.13 -7.09 -3.68
C ASP A 206 -24.04 -8.13 -3.32
N PRO A 207 -24.23 -9.43 -3.63
CA PRO A 207 -23.23 -10.47 -3.38
C PRO A 207 -21.89 -10.23 -4.09
N SER A 208 -21.87 -9.50 -5.20
CA SER A 208 -20.64 -9.11 -5.90
C SER A 208 -19.85 -8.00 -5.18
N GLY A 209 -20.38 -7.49 -4.07
CA GLY A 209 -19.83 -6.37 -3.31
C GLY A 209 -20.30 -5.02 -3.85
N CYS A 210 -19.90 -3.95 -3.17
CA CYS A 210 -20.24 -2.58 -3.53
C CYS A 210 -18.95 -1.76 -3.68
N VAL A 211 -18.98 -0.73 -4.53
CA VAL A 211 -17.88 0.24 -4.60
C VAL A 211 -17.78 1.02 -3.28
N CYS A 212 -16.57 1.35 -2.84
CA CYS A 212 -16.36 2.04 -1.55
C CYS A 212 -17.01 3.44 -1.49
N GLY A 213 -17.15 4.12 -2.64
CA GLY A 213 -17.72 5.47 -2.72
C GLY A 213 -16.76 6.61 -2.34
N THR A 214 -15.46 6.30 -2.14
CA THR A 214 -14.42 7.26 -1.73
C THR A 214 -13.59 7.81 -2.89
N ALA A 215 -13.97 7.55 -4.15
CA ALA A 215 -13.19 7.90 -5.34
C ALA A 215 -12.90 9.41 -5.45
N GLU A 216 -13.89 10.26 -5.15
CA GLU A 216 -13.74 11.73 -5.16
C GLU A 216 -12.91 12.23 -3.96
N ALA A 217 -12.86 11.47 -2.86
CA ALA A 217 -12.04 11.75 -1.70
C ALA A 217 -10.56 11.33 -1.88
N LEU A 218 -10.24 10.48 -2.88
CA LEU A 218 -8.90 9.90 -3.07
C LEU A 218 -7.76 10.94 -3.08
N PRO A 219 -7.86 12.12 -3.73
CA PRO A 219 -6.80 13.13 -3.67
C PRO A 219 -6.50 13.60 -2.23
N TRP A 220 -7.53 13.75 -1.39
CA TRP A 220 -7.40 14.12 0.01
C TRP A 220 -6.86 12.98 0.87
N VAL A 221 -7.27 11.74 0.58
CA VAL A 221 -6.74 10.52 1.21
C VAL A 221 -5.24 10.40 0.97
N CYS A 222 -4.80 10.58 -0.28
CA CYS A 222 -3.38 10.54 -0.62
C CYS A 222 -2.60 11.72 -0.05
N ALA A 223 -3.18 12.93 -0.02
CA ALA A 223 -2.55 14.08 0.63
C ALA A 223 -2.32 13.85 2.13
N ALA A 224 -3.27 13.22 2.83
CA ALA A 224 -3.13 12.88 4.24
C ALA A 224 -2.10 11.76 4.46
N LEU A 225 -2.18 10.67 3.69
CA LEU A 225 -1.25 9.54 3.76
C LEU A 225 0.21 9.95 3.50
N LEU A 226 0.43 10.82 2.51
CA LEU A 226 1.76 11.25 2.07
C LEU A 226 2.28 12.50 2.80
N GLN A 227 1.51 13.08 3.71
CA GLN A 227 1.94 14.26 4.48
C GLN A 227 3.31 14.08 5.16
N PRO A 228 3.64 12.95 5.83
CA PRO A 228 4.96 12.75 6.44
C PRO A 228 6.10 12.62 5.41
N LEU A 229 5.76 12.23 4.17
CA LEU A 229 6.69 12.07 3.04
C LEU A 229 6.80 13.34 2.18
N GLY A 230 6.30 14.48 2.68
CA GLY A 230 6.31 15.75 1.93
C GLY A 230 5.38 15.75 0.72
N GLY A 231 4.32 14.94 0.73
CA GLY A 231 3.32 14.85 -0.34
C GLY A 231 3.79 14.11 -1.59
N ARG A 232 4.83 13.29 -1.49
CA ARG A 232 5.38 12.52 -2.62
C ARG A 232 5.35 11.02 -2.34
N CYS A 233 4.99 10.24 -3.35
CA CYS A 233 5.14 8.80 -3.30
C CYS A 233 6.62 8.40 -3.30
N PRO A 234 7.03 7.38 -2.53
CA PRO A 234 8.31 6.71 -2.75
C PRO A 234 8.30 6.04 -4.14
N GLN A 235 9.49 5.85 -4.72
CA GLN A 235 9.60 5.11 -5.98
C GLN A 235 9.40 3.62 -5.71
N ALA A 236 8.58 2.97 -6.55
CA ALA A 236 8.43 1.52 -6.53
C ALA A 236 9.72 0.84 -7.02
N SER A 237 10.16 -0.20 -6.33
CA SER A 237 11.41 -0.92 -6.62
C SER A 237 11.32 -1.89 -7.81
N CYS A 238 10.55 -1.55 -8.85
CA CYS A 238 10.35 -2.35 -10.05
C CYS A 238 10.12 -1.46 -11.28
N HIS A 239 10.49 -1.98 -12.45
CA HIS A 239 10.07 -1.42 -13.73
C HIS A 239 8.57 -1.61 -13.94
N ASP A 240 7.94 -0.77 -14.77
CA ASP A 240 6.52 -0.87 -15.14
C ASP A 240 5.56 -1.06 -13.95
N ALA A 241 5.85 -0.33 -12.85
CA ALA A 241 5.10 -0.42 -11.60
C ALA A 241 3.60 -0.10 -11.80
N LEU A 242 2.76 -0.73 -10.98
CA LEU A 242 1.31 -0.71 -11.13
C LEU A 242 0.66 0.22 -10.11
N ARG A 243 -0.36 0.97 -10.54
CA ARG A 243 -1.28 1.68 -9.65
C ARG A 243 -2.67 1.08 -9.78
N PRO A 244 -3.13 0.29 -8.78
CA PRO A 244 -4.51 -0.15 -8.69
C PRO A 244 -5.48 1.03 -8.51
N GLU A 245 -6.73 0.84 -8.89
CA GLU A 245 -7.81 1.74 -8.52
C GLU A 245 -7.89 1.86 -6.99
N GLY A 246 -7.99 3.09 -6.50
CA GLY A 246 -7.98 3.39 -5.06
C GLY A 246 -6.60 3.44 -4.39
N GLN A 247 -5.49 3.16 -5.08
CA GLN A 247 -4.15 3.20 -4.50
C GLN A 247 -3.44 4.54 -4.76
N CYS A 248 -2.77 5.09 -3.74
CA CYS A 248 -2.11 6.40 -3.86
C CYS A 248 -0.78 6.37 -4.62
N CYS A 249 0.01 5.31 -4.42
CA CYS A 249 1.35 5.16 -4.96
C CYS A 249 1.49 3.89 -5.80
N ASP A 250 2.50 3.87 -6.67
CA ASP A 250 2.82 2.71 -7.49
C ASP A 250 3.37 1.58 -6.62
N LEU A 251 3.03 0.34 -6.96
CA LEU A 251 3.48 -0.88 -6.28
C LEU A 251 4.00 -1.93 -7.27
N CYS A 252 4.73 -2.90 -6.72
CA CYS A 252 5.27 -4.05 -7.44
C CYS A 252 4.42 -5.27 -7.15
N GLY A 253 4.11 -6.06 -8.18
CA GLY A 253 3.23 -7.22 -8.07
C GLY A 253 2.35 -7.41 -9.30
N ALA A 254 1.07 -7.71 -9.10
CA ALA A 254 0.12 -7.97 -10.18
C ALA A 254 -1.29 -7.45 -9.86
N ILE A 255 -2.07 -7.21 -10.91
CA ILE A 255 -3.50 -6.91 -10.84
C ILE A 255 -4.24 -7.88 -11.77
N VAL A 256 -5.27 -8.56 -11.23
CA VAL A 256 -6.23 -9.33 -12.02
C VAL A 256 -7.58 -8.63 -11.98
N SER A 257 -8.05 -8.14 -13.13
CA SER A 257 -9.38 -7.56 -13.31
C SER A 257 -10.36 -8.64 -13.74
N LEU A 258 -11.41 -8.88 -12.94
CA LEU A 258 -12.45 -9.87 -13.23
C LEU A 258 -13.73 -9.18 -13.68
N THR A 259 -14.19 -9.53 -14.88
CA THR A 259 -15.56 -9.25 -15.31
C THR A 259 -16.47 -10.32 -14.71
N HIS A 260 -17.48 -9.91 -13.95
CA HIS A 260 -18.34 -10.79 -13.18
C HIS A 260 -19.77 -10.85 -13.75
N SER A 261 -20.50 -11.88 -13.38
CA SER A 261 -21.94 -12.04 -13.61
C SER A 261 -22.72 -11.81 -12.32
N SER A 262 -24.05 -11.78 -12.40
CA SER A 262 -24.94 -11.75 -11.23
C SER A 262 -24.87 -12.99 -10.33
N ALA A 263 -24.11 -14.02 -10.71
CA ALA A 263 -23.85 -15.21 -9.88
C ALA A 263 -22.55 -15.13 -9.07
N PHE A 264 -21.75 -14.08 -9.24
CA PHE A 264 -20.50 -13.88 -8.51
C PHE A 264 -20.76 -13.49 -7.05
N ASP A 265 -20.01 -14.11 -6.13
CA ASP A 265 -20.05 -13.83 -4.70
C ASP A 265 -18.63 -13.46 -4.24
N LEU A 266 -18.45 -12.19 -3.87
CA LEU A 266 -17.16 -11.61 -3.47
C LEU A 266 -16.61 -12.25 -2.20
N GLN A 267 -17.47 -12.57 -1.24
CA GLN A 267 -17.06 -13.15 0.05
C GLN A 267 -16.64 -14.61 -0.14
N ARG A 268 -17.39 -15.36 -0.96
CA ARG A 268 -17.03 -16.72 -1.37
C ARG A 268 -15.74 -16.75 -2.19
N TYR A 269 -15.52 -15.78 -3.07
CA TYR A 269 -14.27 -15.66 -3.82
C TYR A 269 -13.08 -15.34 -2.90
N ARG A 270 -13.23 -14.41 -1.94
CA ARG A 270 -12.21 -14.14 -0.91
C ARG A 270 -11.90 -15.37 -0.05
N ALA A 271 -12.91 -16.13 0.37
CA ALA A 271 -12.70 -17.40 1.08
C ALA A 271 -11.92 -18.41 0.22
N ARG A 272 -12.26 -18.57 -1.07
CA ARG A 272 -11.50 -19.42 -2.01
C ARG A 272 -10.03 -19.00 -2.12
N LEU A 273 -9.74 -17.70 -2.19
CA LEU A 273 -8.37 -17.20 -2.26
C LEU A 273 -7.55 -17.56 -1.02
N LEU A 274 -8.13 -17.44 0.18
CA LEU A 274 -7.47 -17.89 1.42
C LEU A 274 -7.23 -19.41 1.40
N ASP A 275 -8.31 -20.18 1.25
CA ASP A 275 -8.28 -21.62 1.52
C ASP A 275 -7.52 -22.41 0.43
N ALA A 276 -7.66 -22.02 -0.83
CA ALA A 276 -7.10 -22.76 -1.97
C ALA A 276 -5.76 -22.21 -2.48
N PHE A 277 -5.39 -20.97 -2.17
CA PHE A 277 -4.16 -20.35 -2.66
C PHE A 277 -3.25 -19.84 -1.54
N LEU A 278 -3.69 -18.89 -0.71
CA LEU A 278 -2.82 -18.25 0.30
C LEU A 278 -2.41 -19.20 1.45
N SER A 279 -3.11 -20.33 1.59
CA SER A 279 -2.72 -21.46 2.45
C SER A 279 -1.50 -22.24 1.95
N LEU A 280 -1.15 -22.14 0.66
CA LEU A 280 -0.11 -22.95 0.03
C LEU A 280 1.31 -22.39 0.29
N PRO A 281 2.32 -23.24 0.56
CA PRO A 281 3.68 -22.79 0.88
C PRO A 281 4.30 -21.84 -0.16
N GLN A 282 4.09 -22.07 -1.46
CA GLN A 282 4.66 -21.26 -2.54
C GLN A 282 4.07 -19.84 -2.68
N TYR A 283 3.05 -19.51 -1.87
CA TYR A 283 2.35 -18.23 -1.82
C TYR A 283 2.43 -17.57 -0.42
N GLN A 284 3.27 -18.09 0.48
CA GLN A 284 3.58 -17.43 1.75
C GLN A 284 4.26 -16.07 1.52
N GLY A 285 3.95 -15.08 2.35
CA GLY A 285 4.48 -13.72 2.22
C GLY A 285 3.83 -12.88 1.12
N LEU A 286 2.73 -13.36 0.50
CA LEU A 286 1.87 -12.56 -0.36
C LEU A 286 0.77 -11.85 0.43
N GLN A 287 0.40 -10.66 -0.03
CA GLN A 287 -0.82 -9.98 0.39
C GLN A 287 -1.72 -9.73 -0.83
N VAL A 288 -3.03 -9.80 -0.60
CA VAL A 288 -4.07 -9.65 -1.62
C VAL A 288 -5.06 -8.56 -1.22
N ALA A 289 -5.52 -7.73 -2.15
CA ALA A 289 -6.72 -6.92 -1.96
C ALA A 289 -7.76 -7.34 -2.99
N VAL A 290 -9.03 -7.44 -2.59
CA VAL A 290 -10.13 -7.81 -3.48
C VAL A 290 -11.30 -6.88 -3.25
N SER A 291 -11.60 -6.06 -4.26
CA SER A 291 -12.66 -5.06 -4.18
C SER A 291 -13.39 -4.87 -5.51
N ARG A 292 -14.61 -4.34 -5.44
CA ARG A 292 -15.39 -3.94 -6.61
C ARG A 292 -15.06 -2.48 -6.91
N VAL A 293 -14.57 -2.21 -8.12
CA VAL A 293 -14.12 -0.88 -8.54
C VAL A 293 -14.88 -0.38 -9.78
N PRO A 294 -15.04 0.94 -9.97
CA PRO A 294 -15.59 1.50 -11.18
C PRO A 294 -14.71 1.18 -12.40
N ARG A 295 -15.31 0.83 -13.52
CA ARG A 295 -14.63 0.57 -14.78
C ARG A 295 -14.77 1.79 -15.69
N TRP A 296 -13.68 2.50 -15.95
CA TRP A 296 -13.72 3.71 -16.77
C TRP A 296 -13.83 3.42 -18.27
N SER A 297 -15.04 3.10 -18.74
CA SER A 297 -15.40 3.11 -20.15
C SER A 297 -15.83 4.53 -20.55
N ARG A 298 -15.37 5.04 -21.71
CA ARG A 298 -15.62 6.45 -22.10
C ARG A 298 -17.05 6.75 -22.56
N LEU A 299 -17.97 5.78 -22.47
CA LEU A 299 -19.29 5.84 -23.07
C LEU A 299 -20.34 5.10 -22.21
N GLN A 300 -20.86 5.84 -21.23
CA GLN A 300 -22.17 5.66 -20.59
C GLN A 300 -22.34 4.49 -19.59
N GLU A 301 -22.84 4.86 -18.41
CA GLU A 301 -23.07 4.05 -17.19
C GLU A 301 -21.83 3.35 -16.60
N ALA A 302 -21.73 3.39 -15.27
CA ALA A 302 -20.57 2.88 -14.55
C ALA A 302 -20.62 1.34 -14.49
N ASP A 303 -20.11 0.70 -15.53
CA ASP A 303 -19.70 -0.71 -15.47
C ASP A 303 -18.71 -0.89 -14.29
N THR A 304 -18.68 -2.07 -13.68
CA THR A 304 -17.83 -2.35 -12.51
C THR A 304 -17.11 -3.67 -12.68
N GLU A 305 -15.86 -3.72 -12.27
CA GLU A 305 -15.07 -4.96 -12.27
C GLU A 305 -14.58 -5.28 -10.86
N ILE A 306 -14.21 -6.55 -10.63
CA ILE A 306 -13.57 -6.96 -9.39
C ILE A 306 -12.07 -6.87 -9.61
N GLN A 307 -11.41 -5.97 -8.86
CA GLN A 307 -9.97 -5.81 -8.87
C GLN A 307 -9.36 -6.72 -7.81
N VAL A 308 -8.48 -7.63 -8.23
CA VAL A 308 -7.62 -8.43 -7.35
C VAL A 308 -6.20 -7.87 -7.43
N VAL A 309 -5.74 -7.18 -6.40
CA VAL A 309 -4.36 -6.69 -6.29
C VAL A 309 -3.53 -7.73 -5.55
N LEU A 310 -2.34 -8.05 -6.06
CA LEU A 310 -1.42 -9.03 -5.49
C LEU A 310 -0.07 -8.35 -5.27
N ALA A 311 0.42 -8.34 -4.03
CA ALA A 311 1.69 -7.72 -3.65
C ALA A 311 2.62 -8.74 -2.98
N ASP A 312 3.89 -8.73 -3.41
CA ASP A 312 4.97 -9.44 -2.72
C ASP A 312 5.36 -8.62 -1.47
N THR A 313 5.29 -9.21 -0.27
CA THR A 313 5.76 -8.57 0.99
C THR A 313 7.01 -9.22 1.59
N GLY A 314 7.44 -10.35 1.03
CA GLY A 314 8.70 -11.00 1.38
C GLY A 314 9.89 -10.55 0.52
N PRO A 315 11.10 -11.02 0.82
CA PRO A 315 12.28 -10.77 -0.01
C PRO A 315 12.26 -11.54 -1.34
N GLU A 316 11.44 -12.59 -1.46
CA GLU A 316 11.19 -13.29 -2.71
C GLU A 316 10.24 -12.48 -3.59
N THR A 317 10.65 -12.23 -4.84
CA THR A 317 9.86 -11.45 -5.80
C THR A 317 9.20 -12.33 -6.86
N GLY A 318 8.10 -11.83 -7.45
CA GLY A 318 7.36 -12.51 -8.50
C GLY A 318 6.44 -13.63 -7.99
N GLY A 319 6.19 -13.72 -6.68
CA GLY A 319 5.15 -14.58 -6.13
C GLY A 319 3.76 -14.10 -6.55
N ALA A 320 3.55 -12.79 -6.49
CA ALA A 320 2.35 -12.10 -6.96
C ALA A 320 2.00 -12.47 -8.41
N GLY A 321 2.97 -12.39 -9.34
CA GLY A 321 2.76 -12.77 -10.74
C GLY A 321 2.47 -14.26 -10.95
N ARG A 322 3.12 -15.16 -10.18
CA ARG A 322 2.80 -16.60 -10.19
C ARG A 322 1.37 -16.86 -9.75
N LEU A 323 0.94 -16.25 -8.65
CA LEU A 323 -0.43 -16.36 -8.16
C LEU A 323 -1.42 -15.77 -9.17
N ALA A 324 -1.13 -14.61 -9.74
CA ALA A 324 -1.99 -13.95 -10.73
C ALA A 324 -2.29 -14.85 -11.94
N ARG A 325 -1.26 -15.51 -12.49
CA ARG A 325 -1.42 -16.51 -13.56
C ARG A 325 -2.21 -17.74 -13.11
N ALA A 326 -2.03 -18.19 -11.88
CA ALA A 326 -2.84 -19.27 -11.32
C ALA A 326 -4.32 -18.88 -11.15
N LEU A 327 -4.63 -17.63 -10.79
CA LEU A 327 -6.01 -17.14 -10.73
C LEU A 327 -6.66 -17.02 -12.11
N VAL A 328 -5.92 -16.59 -13.14
CA VAL A 328 -6.42 -16.58 -14.52
C VAL A 328 -6.69 -18.00 -15.02
N ALA A 329 -5.82 -18.97 -14.68
CA ALA A 329 -6.05 -20.38 -14.99
C ALA A 329 -7.28 -20.94 -14.24
N ASP A 330 -7.45 -20.59 -12.96
CA ASP A 330 -8.62 -20.98 -12.17
C ASP A 330 -9.94 -20.42 -12.74
N VAL A 331 -9.92 -19.18 -13.25
CA VAL A 331 -11.07 -18.60 -13.96
C VAL A 331 -11.32 -19.29 -15.31
N ALA A 332 -10.29 -19.73 -16.01
CA ALA A 332 -10.44 -20.48 -17.27
C ALA A 332 -11.05 -21.88 -17.07
N GLU A 333 -10.82 -22.52 -15.91
CA GLU A 333 -11.35 -23.85 -15.58
C GLU A 333 -12.68 -23.79 -14.82
N HIS A 334 -12.83 -22.87 -13.86
CA HIS A 334 -13.95 -22.80 -12.91
C HIS A 334 -14.80 -21.52 -13.03
N GLY A 335 -14.52 -20.63 -13.98
CA GLY A 335 -15.14 -19.30 -14.08
C GLY A 335 -16.67 -19.31 -14.04
N GLU A 336 -17.32 -20.20 -14.79
CA GLU A 336 -18.79 -20.34 -14.79
C GLU A 336 -19.34 -20.66 -13.39
N ALA A 337 -18.71 -21.58 -12.67
CA ALA A 337 -19.12 -21.98 -11.31
C ALA A 337 -18.80 -20.92 -10.24
N LEU A 338 -17.87 -20.00 -10.54
CA LEU A 338 -17.52 -18.84 -9.72
C LEU A 338 -18.33 -17.58 -10.10
N GLY A 339 -19.11 -17.62 -11.18
CA GLY A 339 -19.80 -16.45 -11.74
C GLY A 339 -18.87 -15.44 -12.42
N VAL A 340 -17.64 -15.80 -12.77
CA VAL A 340 -16.65 -14.95 -13.45
C VAL A 340 -16.70 -15.19 -14.96
N LEU A 341 -16.90 -14.12 -15.73
CA LEU A 341 -17.03 -14.16 -17.19
C LEU A 341 -15.68 -14.09 -17.92
N SER A 342 -14.74 -13.29 -17.40
CA SER A 342 -13.38 -13.17 -17.94
C SER A 342 -12.42 -12.57 -16.92
N ALA A 343 -11.14 -12.92 -17.00
CA ALA A 343 -10.06 -12.33 -16.22
C ALA A 343 -9.00 -11.69 -17.13
N ALA A 344 -8.57 -10.48 -16.81
CA ALA A 344 -7.47 -9.78 -17.47
C ALA A 344 -6.32 -9.55 -16.48
N LEU A 345 -5.08 -9.74 -16.93
CA LEU A 345 -3.89 -9.72 -16.08
C LEU A 345 -2.94 -8.58 -16.45
N ARG A 346 -2.40 -7.91 -15.43
CA ARG A 346 -1.29 -6.96 -15.51
C ARG A 346 -0.26 -7.35 -14.45
N GLU A 347 1.02 -7.44 -14.83
CA GLU A 347 2.15 -7.68 -13.91
C GLU A 347 3.13 -6.50 -14.01
N SER A 348 3.79 -6.14 -12.90
CA SER A 348 4.92 -5.20 -12.94
C SER A 348 6.15 -5.86 -13.58
N GLY A 349 7.07 -5.04 -14.07
CA GLY A 349 8.36 -5.48 -14.58
C GLY A 349 9.33 -5.97 -13.50
N ALA A 350 10.56 -6.25 -13.92
CA ALA A 350 11.62 -6.75 -13.04
C ALA A 350 11.98 -5.75 -11.92
N PRO A 351 12.48 -6.23 -10.76
CA PRO A 351 12.97 -5.35 -9.69
C PRO A 351 14.08 -4.40 -10.17
N VAL A 352 14.06 -3.16 -9.69
CA VAL A 352 15.14 -2.19 -9.92
C VAL A 352 16.30 -2.54 -8.98
N GLY A 353 17.31 -3.21 -9.53
CA GLY A 353 18.52 -3.54 -8.78
C GLY A 353 19.41 -2.31 -8.56
N GLY A 354 19.82 -2.07 -7.32
CA GLY A 354 21.03 -1.29 -7.04
C GLY A 354 22.26 -2.04 -7.57
N ASP A 355 23.25 -1.30 -8.08
CA ASP A 355 24.38 -1.79 -8.88
C ASP A 355 25.07 -3.04 -8.32
N SER A 356 24.59 -4.21 -8.73
CA SER A 356 25.30 -5.48 -8.59
C SER A 356 26.11 -5.68 -9.85
N ALA A 357 27.39 -5.29 -9.78
CA ALA A 357 28.37 -5.44 -10.84
C ALA A 357 28.61 -6.93 -11.17
N ALA A 358 27.72 -7.48 -11.98
CA ALA A 358 27.84 -8.77 -12.64
C ALA A 358 27.78 -8.55 -14.15
N GLU A 359 28.76 -7.81 -14.69
CA GLU A 359 29.09 -7.84 -16.11
C GLU A 359 29.55 -9.26 -16.47
N GLN A 360 28.58 -10.15 -16.71
CA GLN A 360 28.81 -11.40 -17.41
C GLN A 360 29.20 -11.05 -18.84
N ASN A 361 30.50 -11.11 -19.11
CA ASN A 361 31.06 -11.09 -20.46
C ASN A 361 30.53 -12.32 -21.24
N ALA A 362 29.40 -12.14 -21.91
CA ALA A 362 28.87 -13.05 -22.92
C ALA A 362 28.40 -12.21 -24.13
N PRO A 363 28.97 -12.41 -25.33
CA PRO A 363 28.62 -11.61 -26.51
C PRO A 363 27.25 -12.01 -27.08
N GLY A 364 26.18 -11.52 -26.44
CA GLY A 364 24.79 -11.74 -26.83
C GLY A 364 24.23 -10.61 -27.71
N SER A 365 24.30 -10.78 -29.04
CA SER A 365 23.80 -9.81 -30.02
C SER A 365 22.33 -9.39 -29.81
N ARG A 366 22.10 -8.14 -29.38
CA ARG A 366 20.83 -7.40 -29.57
C ARG A 366 21.06 -5.92 -29.89
N ALA A 367 21.56 -5.64 -31.10
CA ALA A 367 21.39 -4.31 -31.70
C ALA A 367 19.91 -4.07 -32.04
N GLY A 368 19.44 -2.83 -31.85
CA GLY A 368 18.01 -2.52 -31.83
C GLY A 368 17.24 -2.76 -33.13
N LEU A 369 16.06 -3.40 -33.01
CA LEU A 369 15.05 -3.51 -34.05
C LEU A 369 14.27 -2.19 -34.24
N ALA A 370 14.95 -1.16 -34.76
CA ALA A 370 14.32 0.11 -35.17
C ALA A 370 15.15 0.79 -36.28
N GLY A 371 15.08 0.27 -37.51
CA GLY A 371 15.80 0.88 -38.66
C GLY A 371 15.90 0.05 -39.95
N GLY A 372 15.59 -1.25 -39.92
CA GLY A 372 15.82 -2.14 -41.07
C GLY A 372 14.96 -1.86 -42.32
N VAL A 373 13.75 -1.33 -42.17
CA VAL A 373 12.80 -1.18 -43.30
C VAL A 373 13.25 -0.10 -44.29
N VAL A 374 13.75 1.04 -43.80
CA VAL A 374 14.18 2.15 -44.69
C VAL A 374 15.42 1.77 -45.48
N ALA A 375 16.41 1.12 -44.84
CA ALA A 375 17.63 0.69 -45.52
C ALA A 375 17.37 -0.38 -46.60
N ALA A 376 16.50 -1.35 -46.31
CA ALA A 376 16.13 -2.38 -47.29
C ALA A 376 15.41 -1.77 -48.52
N VAL A 377 14.47 -0.85 -48.30
CA VAL A 377 13.77 -0.15 -49.40
C VAL A 377 14.74 0.72 -50.21
N LEU A 378 15.68 1.42 -49.55
CA LEU A 378 16.69 2.23 -50.25
C LEU A 378 17.61 1.37 -51.13
N LEU A 379 18.05 0.21 -50.64
CA LEU A 379 18.86 -0.73 -51.41
C LEU A 379 18.12 -1.31 -52.62
N VAL A 380 16.83 -1.64 -52.49
CA VAL A 380 15.99 -2.08 -53.60
C VAL A 380 15.81 -0.97 -54.64
N LEU A 381 15.58 0.27 -54.21
CA LEU A 381 15.47 1.42 -55.12
C LEU A 381 16.78 1.71 -55.85
N LEU A 382 17.93 1.63 -55.17
CA LEU A 382 19.25 1.77 -55.79
C LEU A 382 19.56 0.64 -56.77
N ALA A 383 19.19 -0.61 -56.45
CA ALA A 383 19.34 -1.74 -57.37
C ALA A 383 18.47 -1.57 -58.63
N LEU A 384 17.21 -1.14 -58.48
CA LEU A 384 16.32 -0.84 -59.60
C LEU A 384 16.85 0.32 -60.46
N LEU A 385 17.36 1.39 -59.84
CA LEU A 385 18.00 2.51 -60.53
C LEU A 385 19.24 2.04 -61.31
N GLY A 386 20.08 1.20 -60.70
CA GLY A 386 21.24 0.57 -61.34
C GLY A 386 20.85 -0.27 -62.55
N ILE A 387 19.80 -1.10 -62.44
CA ILE A 387 19.29 -1.90 -63.57
C ILE A 387 18.77 -1.01 -64.70
N VAL A 388 18.08 0.09 -64.39
CA VAL A 388 17.61 1.07 -65.40
C VAL A 388 18.78 1.77 -66.09
N LEU A 389 19.82 2.16 -65.35
CA LEU A 389 21.03 2.77 -65.91
C LEU A 389 21.85 1.78 -66.77
N LEU A 390 21.97 0.52 -66.35
CA LEU A 390 22.61 -0.55 -67.12
C LEU A 390 21.83 -0.90 -68.40
N ARG A 391 20.49 -0.85 -68.37
CA ARG A 391 19.65 -0.99 -69.57
C ARG A 391 19.78 0.22 -70.52
N ARG A 392 19.88 1.45 -69.99
CA ARG A 392 20.10 2.67 -70.79
C ARG A 392 21.49 2.77 -71.42
N THR A 393 22.51 2.16 -70.81
CA THR A 393 23.90 2.23 -71.29
C THR A 393 24.31 1.10 -72.24
N GLY A 394 23.41 0.17 -72.58
CA GLY A 394 23.59 -0.76 -73.69
C GLY A 394 24.72 -1.80 -73.53
N ARG A 395 25.21 -2.02 -72.30
CA ARG A 395 26.36 -2.91 -72.02
C ARG A 395 25.97 -4.16 -71.23
N LEU A 396 25.10 -4.98 -71.82
CA LEU A 396 24.87 -6.36 -71.37
C LEU A 396 24.97 -7.33 -72.55
N ARG A 397 26.21 -7.63 -72.96
CA ARG A 397 26.50 -8.67 -73.96
C ARG A 397 26.80 -9.98 -73.24
N TRP A 398 25.75 -10.78 -73.01
CA TRP A 398 25.89 -12.13 -72.47
C TRP A 398 26.75 -12.98 -73.41
N ARG A 399 27.81 -13.62 -72.87
CA ARG A 399 28.55 -14.69 -73.56
C ARG A 399 28.52 -15.94 -72.68
N ARG A 400 28.06 -17.05 -73.25
CA ARG A 400 27.91 -18.36 -72.61
C ARG A 400 29.10 -19.25 -72.97
N GLN A 401 29.68 -19.92 -71.97
CA GLN A 401 30.58 -21.08 -72.09
C GLN A 401 30.69 -21.67 -70.66
N GLU A 402 30.04 -22.80 -70.32
CA GLU A 402 30.37 -24.22 -70.55
C GLU A 402 31.32 -24.85 -69.50
N GLU A 403 31.00 -26.09 -69.11
CA GLU A 403 31.49 -26.89 -67.97
C GLU A 403 32.98 -27.29 -67.98
N ALA A 404 33.55 -27.51 -66.76
CA ALA A 404 34.56 -28.56 -66.47
C ALA A 404 34.80 -28.77 -64.95
N ASP A 405 34.87 -30.05 -64.53
CA ASP A 405 35.32 -30.60 -63.23
C ASP A 405 36.74 -31.26 -63.39
N PRO A 406 37.44 -31.84 -62.37
CA PRO A 406 37.58 -31.51 -60.93
C PRO A 406 39.04 -31.66 -60.33
N ALA A 407 39.30 -31.08 -59.12
CA ALA A 407 40.33 -31.42 -58.08
C ALA A 407 41.87 -31.41 -58.43
N PRO A 408 42.88 -31.60 -57.50
CA PRO A 408 42.90 -31.69 -56.01
C PRO A 408 44.03 -30.89 -55.24
N ALA A 409 43.99 -30.93 -53.89
CA ALA A 409 45.04 -30.88 -52.83
C ALA A 409 46.38 -30.07 -52.87
N GLY A 410 46.74 -29.44 -51.73
CA GLY A 410 48.09 -28.91 -51.38
C GLY A 410 48.21 -28.42 -49.91
N THR A 411 49.39 -28.49 -49.27
CA THR A 411 49.59 -28.40 -47.79
C THR A 411 50.57 -27.26 -47.32
N PRO A 412 51.27 -27.24 -46.15
CA PRO A 412 51.15 -26.11 -45.19
C PRO A 412 52.48 -25.40 -44.78
N SER A 413 52.40 -24.36 -43.92
CA SER A 413 53.52 -23.69 -43.21
C SER A 413 52.97 -22.87 -42.03
N GLY A 414 53.64 -22.59 -40.89
CA GLY A 414 54.96 -22.94 -40.37
C GLY A 414 55.17 -22.27 -38.98
N PHE A 415 56.02 -22.84 -38.10
CA PHE A 415 56.27 -22.34 -36.73
C PHE A 415 57.07 -21.02 -36.68
N SER A 416 56.94 -20.25 -35.58
CA SER A 416 58.07 -19.59 -34.90
C SER A 416 57.72 -19.14 -33.47
N ASN A 417 58.65 -19.39 -32.54
CA ASN A 417 58.69 -18.90 -31.16
C ASN A 417 60.11 -18.30 -30.95
N PRO A 418 60.25 -17.18 -30.21
CA PRO A 418 61.37 -17.15 -29.26
C PRO A 418 61.03 -16.58 -27.87
N VAL A 419 61.86 -17.01 -26.92
CA VAL A 419 61.79 -16.80 -25.46
C VAL A 419 62.80 -15.70 -25.03
N PHE A 420 62.85 -15.40 -23.72
CA PHE A 420 63.87 -14.68 -22.92
C PHE A 420 63.57 -13.20 -22.57
N PHE A 421 64.04 -12.61 -21.45
CA PHE A 421 64.99 -13.07 -20.40
C PHE A 421 64.57 -12.67 -18.97
N VAL A 422 65.25 -13.29 -18.00
CA VAL A 422 65.17 -13.13 -16.52
C VAL A 422 65.91 -11.88 -16.00
N ALA A 423 65.45 -11.30 -14.87
CA ALA A 423 66.29 -10.65 -13.86
C ALA A 423 65.63 -10.78 -12.45
N THR A 424 66.44 -10.82 -11.38
CA THR A 424 66.10 -11.36 -10.05
C THR A 424 66.39 -10.40 -8.88
N SER A 425 66.05 -10.84 -7.65
CA SER A 425 66.53 -10.36 -6.33
C SER A 425 65.83 -9.12 -5.73
N GLU A 426 65.58 -9.00 -4.41
CA GLU A 426 65.84 -9.88 -3.24
C GLU A 426 64.94 -9.51 -2.02
N GLU A 427 64.87 -10.39 -1.02
CA GLU A 427 63.96 -10.41 0.18
C GLU A 427 64.65 -11.34 1.25
N PRO A 428 64.52 -11.29 2.63
CA PRO A 428 63.33 -10.98 3.46
C PRO A 428 63.40 -9.89 4.61
N PRO A 429 63.48 -10.14 5.96
CA PRO A 429 62.40 -9.66 6.87
C PRO A 429 62.89 -9.06 8.23
N PRO A 430 62.10 -9.01 9.35
CA PRO A 430 60.64 -9.09 9.56
C PRO A 430 60.03 -7.91 10.36
N VAL A 431 58.69 -7.84 10.42
CA VAL A 431 57.84 -7.89 11.65
C VAL A 431 56.35 -7.71 11.25
N ARG A 432 55.46 -8.49 11.88
CA ARG A 432 53.99 -8.53 11.75
C ARG A 432 53.36 -8.26 13.14
N PRO A 433 52.02 -8.15 13.32
CA PRO A 433 50.92 -7.92 12.38
C PRO A 433 49.96 -6.77 12.77
N CYS A 434 49.08 -6.33 11.86
CA CYS A 434 47.62 -6.39 12.07
C CYS A 434 46.88 -6.08 10.75
N SER A 435 45.81 -6.83 10.49
CA SER A 435 45.08 -6.84 9.21
C SER A 435 43.98 -5.77 9.13
N PRO A 436 43.45 -5.48 7.92
CA PRO A 436 42.72 -4.24 7.66
C PRO A 436 41.19 -4.42 7.59
N ALA A 437 40.52 -3.27 7.46
CA ALA A 437 39.28 -3.03 6.71
C ALA A 437 38.03 -3.88 7.02
N LEU A 438 36.91 -3.18 7.25
CA LEU A 438 35.92 -3.00 6.17
C LEU A 438 35.02 -1.80 6.48
N LYS A 439 34.86 -0.91 5.50
CA LYS A 439 33.65 -0.08 5.42
C LYS A 439 32.50 -1.02 5.09
N LEU A 440 31.37 -0.84 5.75
CA LEU A 440 30.11 -1.42 5.30
C LEU A 440 29.09 -0.29 5.18
N ASP A 441 28.82 0.11 3.94
CA ASP A 441 27.68 0.97 3.62
C ASP A 441 26.40 0.16 3.85
N SER A 442 25.56 0.60 4.79
CA SER A 442 24.27 -0.04 5.09
C SER A 442 23.16 0.70 4.37
N SER A 443 22.87 0.24 3.15
CA SER A 443 21.66 0.60 2.40
C SER A 443 20.48 -0.21 2.96
N THR A 444 19.76 0.31 3.96
CA THR A 444 18.53 -0.33 4.44
C THR A 444 17.35 -0.03 3.52
N SER A 445 16.95 -1.03 2.74
CA SER A 445 15.70 -1.04 1.99
C SER A 445 14.51 -1.15 2.95
N HIS A 446 13.86 -0.03 3.25
CA HIS A 446 12.63 -0.02 4.05
C HIS A 446 11.39 -0.20 3.17
N SER A 447 10.82 -1.41 3.18
CA SER A 447 9.43 -1.64 2.77
C SER A 447 8.50 -0.94 3.75
N TYR A 448 7.63 -0.04 3.26
CA TYR A 448 6.83 0.88 4.09
C TYR A 448 5.56 0.24 4.69
N PHE A 449 5.72 -0.92 5.33
CA PHE A 449 4.65 -1.69 5.98
C PHE A 449 4.96 -1.88 7.47
N ASP A 450 4.70 -0.85 8.28
CA ASP A 450 4.66 -1.00 9.73
C ASP A 450 3.40 -1.78 10.12
N ASN A 451 3.58 -3.06 10.46
CA ASN A 451 2.54 -3.91 11.02
C ASN A 451 2.38 -3.61 12.52
N PRO A 452 1.26 -3.04 13.00
CA PRO A 452 1.11 -2.59 14.38
C PRO A 452 0.96 -3.70 15.43
N LEU A 453 1.25 -4.97 15.08
CA LEU A 453 1.16 -6.12 15.98
C LEU A 453 2.48 -6.47 16.72
N PHE A 454 3.61 -5.84 16.37
CA PHE A 454 4.88 -6.04 17.08
C PHE A 454 5.64 -4.71 17.27
N ALA A 455 5.29 -3.98 18.33
CA ALA A 455 6.05 -2.85 18.85
C ALA A 455 6.26 -3.00 20.37
N ALA A 456 6.79 -4.15 20.77
CA ALA A 456 7.35 -4.43 22.08
C ALA A 456 8.57 -5.33 21.87
N GLU A 457 9.62 -5.14 22.69
CA GLU A 457 10.93 -5.82 22.63
C GLU A 457 11.89 -5.42 21.50
N ALA A 458 12.61 -4.29 21.69
CA ALA A 458 14.07 -4.21 21.52
C ALA A 458 14.64 -2.85 22.02
N GLU A 459 15.64 -2.92 22.92
CA GLU A 459 16.57 -1.85 23.36
C GLU A 459 15.93 -0.60 24.04
N ALA A 460 16.21 -0.28 25.31
CA ALA A 460 17.27 -0.74 26.25
C ALA A 460 16.73 -0.99 27.67
#